data_AF-A0A1Z9PP60-F1
#
_entry.id   AF-A0A1Z9PP60-F1
#
_cell.length_a   1.000
_cell.length_b   1.000
_cell.length_c   1.000
_cell.angle_alpha   90.00
_cell.angle_beta   90.00
_cell.angle_gamma   90.00
#
_symmetry.space_group_name_H-M   'P 1'
#
loop_
_entity.id
_entity.type
_entity.pdbx_description
1 polymer ?
#
loop_
_entity_poly.entity_id
_entity_poly.type
_entity_poly.pdbx_seq_one_letter_code
_entity_poly.pdbx_strand_id
1 'polypeptide(L)'
;MTQRRYIKKKKKVNTDFPYKPIKDKLTWYDAQSNTGWLSKDSMNKLKPAISKTKGWIYEETDEYIKTFGTYSIDPDTKEIEFGEVLCIPKNWI
;
A
#
# COMPACT_ATOMS: atom_id res chain seq x y z
N MET A 1 36.18 31.45 13.26
CA MET A 1 35.62 30.07 13.27
C MET A 1 34.44 30.01 12.33
N THR A 2 34.60 29.45 11.15
CA THR A 2 33.56 29.42 10.10
C THR A 2 32.57 28.30 10.40
N GLN A 3 31.34 28.63 10.83
CA GLN A 3 30.30 27.64 11.09
C GLN A 3 29.91 26.95 9.77
N ARG A 4 30.21 25.65 9.65
CA ARG A 4 29.75 24.81 8.54
C ARG A 4 28.23 24.64 8.66
N ARG A 5 27.47 25.29 7.79
CA ARG A 5 26.02 25.07 7.66
C ARG A 5 25.76 23.59 7.34
N TYR A 6 25.00 22.92 8.20
CA TYR A 6 24.56 21.55 7.97
C TYR A 6 23.56 21.52 6.79
N ILE A 7 24.01 21.05 5.64
CA ILE A 7 23.15 20.85 4.46
C ILE A 7 22.57 19.44 4.56
N LYS A 8 21.26 19.32 4.83
CA LYS A 8 20.54 18.03 4.72
C LYS A 8 20.70 17.53 3.28
N LYS A 9 21.44 16.43 3.09
CA LYS A 9 21.52 15.74 1.79
C LYS A 9 20.12 15.33 1.39
N LYS A 10 19.54 15.96 0.36
CA LYS A 10 18.32 15.48 -0.29
C LYS A 10 18.59 14.04 -0.75
N LYS A 11 17.82 13.07 -0.26
CA LYS A 11 17.86 11.69 -0.77
C LYS A 11 17.67 11.80 -2.29
N LYS A 12 18.65 11.33 -3.07
CA LYS A 12 18.46 11.13 -4.51
C LYS A 12 17.29 10.16 -4.66
N VAL A 13 16.16 10.65 -5.15
CA VAL A 13 15.06 9.78 -5.56
C VAL A 13 15.61 9.01 -6.75
N ASN A 14 15.76 7.69 -6.58
CA ASN A 14 16.25 6.84 -7.65
C ASN A 14 15.18 6.87 -8.75
N THR A 15 15.47 7.53 -9.87
CA THR A 15 14.50 7.80 -10.95
C THR A 15 14.16 6.57 -11.78
N ASP A 16 14.78 5.43 -11.49
CA ASP A 16 14.72 4.22 -12.32
C ASP A 16 13.64 3.22 -11.88
N PHE A 17 12.95 3.47 -10.76
CA PHE A 17 11.85 2.62 -10.31
C PHE A 17 10.51 3.14 -10.83
N PRO A 18 9.78 2.39 -11.67
CA PRO A 18 8.65 2.92 -12.42
C PRO A 18 7.37 3.11 -11.60
N TYR A 19 7.32 2.62 -10.35
CA TYR A 19 6.09 2.61 -9.55
C TYR A 19 6.03 3.73 -8.51
N LYS A 20 4.84 4.28 -8.32
CA LYS A 20 4.59 5.39 -7.40
C LYS A 20 4.57 4.87 -5.95
N PRO A 21 5.40 5.40 -5.04
CA PRO A 21 5.35 5.01 -3.63
C PRO A 21 4.08 5.57 -2.96
N ILE A 22 3.47 4.75 -2.11
CA ILE A 22 2.40 5.17 -1.21
C ILE A 22 3.04 6.04 -0.11
N LYS A 23 2.71 7.33 -0.07
CA LYS A 23 3.42 8.31 0.78
C LYS A 23 3.34 8.00 2.28
N ASP A 24 2.15 7.66 2.79
CA ASP A 24 1.94 7.38 4.22
C ASP A 24 1.43 5.96 4.44
N LYS A 25 0.21 5.72 3.97
CA LYS A 25 -0.51 4.44 3.99
C LYS A 25 -1.74 4.58 3.10
N LEU A 26 -2.10 3.51 2.41
CA LEU A 26 -3.40 3.38 1.75
C LEU A 26 -4.35 2.73 2.77
N THR A 27 -5.38 3.44 3.18
CA THR A 27 -6.41 2.89 4.09
C THR A 27 -7.58 2.44 3.24
N TRP A 28 -8.13 1.25 3.52
CA TRP A 28 -9.24 0.69 2.78
C TRP A 28 -10.09 -0.21 3.68
N TYR A 29 -11.34 -0.44 3.28
CA TYR A 29 -12.29 -1.29 3.97
C TYR A 29 -12.26 -2.71 3.41
N ASP A 30 -12.21 -3.71 4.28
CA ASP A 30 -12.28 -5.12 3.92
C ASP A 30 -13.57 -5.76 4.45
N ALA A 31 -14.06 -6.74 3.70
CA ALA A 31 -15.18 -7.55 4.16
C ALA A 31 -14.74 -8.37 5.38
N GLN A 32 -15.55 -8.33 6.44
CA GLN A 32 -15.35 -9.19 7.60
C GLN A 32 -16.54 -10.13 7.76
N SER A 33 -16.25 -11.37 8.14
CA SER A 33 -17.26 -12.39 8.39
C SER A 33 -17.10 -12.98 9.79
N ASN A 34 -18.21 -13.44 10.35
CA ASN A 34 -18.24 -14.19 11.60
C ASN A 34 -19.04 -15.46 11.35
N THR A 35 -18.53 -16.61 11.79
CA THR A 35 -19.13 -17.93 11.54
C THR A 35 -20.09 -18.38 12.65
N GLY A 36 -20.16 -17.64 13.77
CA GLY A 36 -21.01 -17.96 14.92
C GLY A 36 -22.35 -17.22 14.93
N TRP A 37 -23.19 -17.56 15.91
CA TRP A 37 -24.42 -16.83 16.20
C TRP A 37 -24.11 -15.52 16.92
N LEU A 38 -24.49 -14.39 16.32
CA LEU A 38 -24.32 -13.08 16.90
C LEU A 38 -25.57 -12.61 17.64
N SER A 39 -25.36 -11.92 18.77
CA SER A 39 -26.44 -11.17 19.40
C SER A 39 -26.82 -9.95 18.55
N LYS A 40 -28.03 -9.41 18.74
CA LYS A 40 -28.46 -8.18 18.03
C LYS A 40 -27.51 -7.00 18.26
N ASP A 41 -26.99 -6.85 19.48
CA ASP A 41 -26.01 -5.80 19.80
C ASP A 41 -24.69 -6.00 19.05
N SER A 42 -24.19 -7.25 18.98
CA SER A 42 -22.99 -7.58 18.20
C SER A 42 -23.18 -7.35 16.71
N MET A 43 -24.35 -7.67 16.16
CA MET A 43 -24.68 -7.42 14.75
C MET A 43 -24.73 -5.93 14.44
N ASN A 44 -25.34 -5.11 15.30
CA ASN A 44 -25.39 -3.65 15.12
C ASN A 44 -24.01 -2.98 15.18
N LYS A 45 -23.05 -3.62 15.86
CA LYS A 45 -21.66 -3.14 15.97
C LYS A 45 -20.77 -3.59 14.82
N LEU A 46 -21.21 -4.57 14.02
CA LEU A 46 -20.45 -5.09 12.90
C LEU A 46 -20.29 -4.00 11.82
N LYS A 47 -19.04 -3.73 11.44
CA LYS A 47 -18.66 -2.78 10.39
C LYS A 47 -17.61 -3.43 9.49
N PRO A 48 -17.31 -2.94 8.29
CA PRO A 48 -16.16 -3.43 7.53
C PRO A 48 -14.85 -3.28 8.33
N ALA A 49 -13.89 -4.18 8.11
CA ALA A 49 -12.58 -4.07 8.71
C ALA A 49 -11.81 -2.91 8.08
N ILE A 50 -10.96 -2.22 8.84
CA ILE A 50 -10.14 -1.12 8.32
C ILE A 50 -8.71 -1.63 8.14
N SER A 51 -8.32 -1.84 6.89
CA SER A 51 -7.02 -2.31 6.48
C SER A 51 -6.11 -1.14 6.07
N LYS A 52 -4.79 -1.35 6.21
CA LYS A 52 -3.77 -0.33 5.90
C LYS A 52 -2.62 -0.99 5.16
N THR A 53 -2.36 -0.50 3.96
CA THR A 53 -1.29 -1.00 3.09
C THR A 53 -0.19 0.05 2.91
N LYS A 54 1.05 -0.40 2.83
CA LYS A 54 2.22 0.38 2.43
C LYS A 54 2.91 -0.30 1.25
N GLY A 55 3.74 0.44 0.53
CA GLY A 55 4.45 -0.07 -0.65
C GLY A 55 4.27 0.87 -1.83
N TRP A 56 3.95 0.29 -2.99
CA TRP A 56 3.85 1.02 -4.24
C TRP A 56 2.54 0.71 -4.97
N ILE A 57 2.10 1.66 -5.79
CA ILE A 57 0.96 1.51 -6.69
C ILE A 57 1.48 0.96 -8.01
N TYR A 58 0.97 -0.21 -8.40
CA TYR A 58 1.22 -0.83 -9.69
C TYR A 58 0.36 -0.20 -10.77
N GLU A 59 -0.95 -0.14 -10.51
CA GLU A 59 -1.97 0.35 -11.43
C GLU A 59 -3.11 0.97 -10.63
N GLU A 60 -3.69 2.03 -11.17
CA GLU A 60 -4.85 2.70 -10.60
C GLU A 60 -5.84 3.01 -11.71
N THR A 61 -7.03 2.43 -11.61
CA THR A 61 -8.17 2.68 -12.52
C THR A 61 -9.29 3.37 -11.76
N ASP A 62 -10.43 3.58 -12.43
CA ASP A 62 -11.63 4.10 -11.78
C ASP A 62 -12.34 3.03 -10.94
N GLU A 63 -12.09 1.75 -11.20
CA GLU A 63 -12.75 0.62 -10.54
C GLU A 63 -11.93 0.01 -9.41
N TYR A 64 -10.60 0.00 -9.53
CA TYR A 64 -9.71 -0.64 -8.57
C TYR A 64 -8.31 -0.02 -8.54
N ILE A 65 -7.57 -0.34 -7.48
CA ILE A 65 -6.14 -0.05 -7.35
C ILE A 65 -5.39 -1.35 -7.09
N LYS A 66 -4.27 -1.55 -7.79
CA LYS A 66 -3.32 -2.63 -7.53
C LYS A 66 -2.11 -2.07 -6.83
N THR A 67 -1.73 -2.67 -5.72
CA THR A 67 -0.56 -2.29 -4.93
C THR A 67 0.30 -3.51 -4.64
N PHE A 68 1.59 -3.29 -4.36
CA PHE A 68 2.50 -4.32 -3.90
C PHE A 68 3.43 -3.78 -2.81
N GLY A 69 3.83 -4.65 -1.89
CA GLY A 69 4.64 -4.29 -0.72
C GLY A 69 6.12 -4.63 -0.86
N THR A 70 6.45 -5.65 -1.66
CA THR A 70 7.83 -6.10 -1.90
C THR A 70 8.06 -6.39 -3.38
N TYR A 71 9.31 -6.28 -3.83
CA TYR A 71 9.70 -6.62 -5.19
C TYR A 71 11.13 -7.16 -5.23
N SER A 72 11.42 -8.00 -6.24
CA SER A 72 12.76 -8.45 -6.59
C SER A 72 13.01 -8.12 -8.06
N ILE A 73 14.25 -7.75 -8.41
CA ILE A 73 14.65 -7.50 -9.79
C ILE A 73 15.76 -8.50 -10.11
N ASP A 74 15.54 -9.32 -11.13
CA ASP A 74 16.57 -10.22 -11.63
C ASP A 74 17.73 -9.41 -12.24
N PRO A 75 18.99 -9.64 -11.83
CA PRO A 75 20.13 -8.87 -12.31
C PRO A 75 20.45 -9.10 -13.79
N ASP A 76 20.12 -10.27 -14.34
CA ASP A 76 20.47 -10.68 -15.69
C ASP A 76 19.34 -10.37 -16.68
N THR A 77 18.09 -10.71 -16.33
CA THR A 77 16.93 -10.50 -17.22
C THR A 77 16.24 -9.16 -17.00
N LYS A 78 16.50 -8.47 -15.87
CA LYS A 78 15.80 -7.25 -15.42
C LYS A 78 14.30 -7.44 -15.21
N GLU A 79 13.83 -8.69 -15.15
CA GLU A 79 12.44 -8.98 -14.82
C GLU A 79 12.15 -8.62 -13.37
N ILE A 80 10.94 -8.08 -13.12
CA ILE A 80 10.51 -7.66 -11.79
C ILE A 80 9.46 -8.65 -11.30
N GLU A 81 9.75 -9.26 -10.15
CA GLU A 81 8.79 -10.07 -9.40
C GLU A 81 8.16 -9.25 -8.29
N PHE A 82 6.85 -9.43 -8.07
CA PHE A 82 6.07 -8.65 -7.12
C PHE A 82 5.55 -9.53 -5.98
N GLY A 83 5.74 -9.05 -4.75
CA GLY A 83 5.25 -9.68 -3.52
C GLY A 83 4.29 -8.76 -2.76
N GLU A 84 3.49 -9.37 -1.88
CA GLU A 84 2.46 -8.67 -1.10
C GLU A 84 1.50 -7.87 -2.01
N VAL A 85 1.03 -8.51 -3.07
CA VAL A 85 0.17 -7.90 -4.08
C VAL A 85 -1.27 -7.84 -3.57
N LEU A 86 -1.90 -6.68 -3.72
CA LEU A 86 -3.29 -6.43 -3.33
C LEU A 86 -4.01 -5.73 -4.47
N CYS A 87 -5.26 -6.14 -4.72
CA CYS A 87 -6.19 -5.46 -5.61
C CYS A 87 -7.39 -5.01 -4.79
N ILE A 88 -7.60 -3.70 -4.66
CA ILE A 88 -8.61 -3.12 -3.81
C ILE A 88 -9.60 -2.36 -4.70
N PRO A 89 -10.92 -2.62 -4.61
CA PRO A 89 -11.91 -1.81 -5.31
C PRO A 89 -11.82 -0.34 -4.90
N LYS A 90 -11.94 0.58 -5.86
CA LYS A 90 -11.85 2.03 -5.61
C LYS A 90 -12.86 2.48 -4.56
N ASN A 91 -14.05 1.88 -4.58
CA ASN A 91 -15.14 2.18 -3.65
C ASN A 91 -14.86 1.76 -2.20
N TRP A 92 -13.78 1.02 -1.95
CA TRP A 92 -13.39 0.55 -0.61
C TRP A 92 -12.30 1.42 0.02
N ILE A 93 -11.71 2.35 -0.72
CA ILE A 93 -10.65 3.27 -0.26
C ILE A 93 -11.29 4.53 0.33
#